data_AF-A0A1I5D0K1-F1
#
_entry.id   AF-A0A1I5D0K1-F1
#
_cell.length_a   1.000
_cell.length_b   1.000
_cell.length_c   1.000
_cell.angle_alpha   90.00
_cell.angle_beta   90.00
_cell.angle_gamma   90.00
#
_symmetry.space_group_name_H-M   'P 1'
#
loop_
_entity.id
_entity.type
_entity.pdbx_description
1 polymer ?
#
loop_
_entity_poly.entity_id
_entity_poly.type
_entity_poly.pdbx_seq_one_letter_code
_entity_poly.pdbx_strand_id
1 'polypeptide(L)' 'MNQSQPDDDRRARLRDLEESLARLRADLPPPPGEPADFVDSGQYLAQREELQGQIELLEAERERLRASLGDI' A
#
# COMPACT_ATOMS: atom_id res chain seq x y z
N MET A 1 6.39 -32.87 5.99
CA MET A 1 6.22 -31.90 4.88
C MET A 1 5.04 -31.03 5.25
N ASN A 2 5.18 -29.69 5.31
CA ASN A 2 4.08 -28.71 5.09
C ASN A 2 4.27 -27.31 5.71
N GLN A 3 5.32 -27.01 6.49
CA GLN A 3 5.49 -25.64 7.03
C GLN A 3 6.29 -24.71 6.09
N SER A 4 7.28 -25.26 5.36
CA SER A 4 8.13 -24.46 4.47
C SER A 4 7.39 -23.89 3.25
N GLN A 5 6.47 -24.68 2.67
CA GLN A 5 5.69 -24.28 1.51
C GLN A 5 4.74 -23.08 1.78
N PRO A 6 3.95 -23.06 2.88
CA PRO A 6 3.13 -21.90 3.19
C PRO A 6 3.96 -20.68 3.63
N ASP A 7 5.16 -20.85 4.16
CA ASP A 7 6.06 -19.72 4.44
C ASP A 7 6.63 -19.12 3.16
N ASP A 8 6.99 -19.94 2.18
CA ASP A 8 7.45 -19.48 0.87
C ASP A 8 6.33 -18.76 0.09
N ASP A 9 5.09 -19.27 0.17
CA ASP A 9 3.92 -18.60 -0.40
C ASP A 9 3.66 -17.24 0.27
N ARG A 10 3.78 -17.16 1.61
CA ARG A 10 3.65 -15.90 2.37
C ARG A 10 4.76 -14.91 2.01
N ARG A 11 5.99 -15.36 1.81
CA ARG A 11 7.11 -14.52 1.36
C ARG A 11 6.92 -14.03 -0.07
N ALA A 12 6.37 -14.86 -0.96
CA ALA A 12 6.01 -14.43 -2.31
C ALA A 12 4.92 -13.34 -2.25
N ARG A 13 3.85 -13.58 -1.48
CA ARG A 13 2.79 -12.60 -1.26
C ARG A 13 3.31 -11.30 -0.64
N LEU A 14 4.24 -11.38 0.31
CA LEU A 14 4.86 -10.20 0.93
C LEU A 14 5.61 -9.35 -0.10
N ARG A 15 6.37 -9.97 -1.01
CA ARG A 15 7.06 -9.26 -2.09
C ARG A 15 6.07 -8.56 -3.02
N ASP A 16 5.00 -9.24 -3.41
CA ASP A 16 3.97 -8.65 -4.29
C ASP A 16 3.29 -7.43 -3.65
N LEU A 17 3.02 -7.50 -2.34
CA LEU A 17 2.48 -6.37 -1.57
C LEU A 17 3.47 -5.20 -1.51
N GLU A 18 4.75 -5.48 -1.27
CA GLU A 18 5.79 -4.46 -1.22
C GLU A 18 5.96 -3.75 -2.57
N GLU A 19 5.93 -4.49 -3.68
CA GLU A 19 5.95 -3.93 -5.03
C GLU A 19 4.71 -3.11 -5.36
N SER A 20 3.54 -3.55 -4.89
CA SER A 20 2.27 -2.82 -5.08
C SER A 20 2.26 -1.53 -4.27
N LEU A 21 2.70 -1.58 -3.02
CA LEU A 21 2.86 -0.40 -2.16
C LEU A 21 3.87 0.59 -2.74
N ALA A 22 4.99 0.12 -3.29
CA ALA A 22 5.97 0.99 -3.93
C ALA A 22 5.36 1.75 -5.11
N ARG A 23 4.57 1.06 -5.95
CA ARG A 23 3.86 1.68 -7.08
C ARG A 23 2.82 2.70 -6.61
N LEU A 24 1.92 2.32 -5.69
CA LEU A 24 0.89 3.23 -5.19
C LEU A 24 1.47 4.48 -4.52
N ARG A 25 2.57 4.34 -3.78
CA ARG A 25 3.25 5.48 -3.16
C ARG A 25 3.94 6.39 -4.18
N ALA A 26 4.41 5.85 -5.30
CA ALA A 26 4.94 6.63 -6.40
C ALA A 26 3.83 7.36 -7.18
N ASP A 27 2.65 6.73 -7.29
CA ASP A 27 1.47 7.30 -7.94
C ASP A 27 0.70 8.26 -7.04
N LEU A 28 0.94 8.26 -5.72
CA LEU A 28 0.27 9.13 -4.76
C LEU A 28 0.66 10.59 -5.05
N PRO A 29 -0.30 11.44 -5.46
CA PRO A 29 0.03 12.81 -5.80
C PRO A 29 0.52 13.58 -4.56
N PRO A 30 1.56 14.43 -4.71
CA PRO A 30 2.11 15.22 -3.60
C PRO A 30 1.08 16.26 -3.17
N PRO A 31 0.89 16.51 -1.86
CA PRO A 31 -0.12 17.43 -1.34
C PRO A 31 -0.08 18.79 -2.06
N PRO A 32 -1.24 19.43 -2.28
CA PRO A 32 -1.30 20.65 -3.08
C PRO A 32 -0.50 21.74 -2.37
N GLY A 33 0.55 22.23 -3.03
CA GLY A 33 1.43 23.28 -2.49
C GLY A 33 0.88 24.70 -2.67
N GLU A 34 -0.11 24.86 -3.55
CA GLU A 34 -0.78 26.12 -3.86
C GLU A 34 -2.29 25.90 -3.87
N PRO A 35 -3.10 26.93 -3.55
CA PRO A 35 -4.55 26.86 -3.69
C PRO A 35 -4.90 26.72 -5.17
N ALA A 36 -5.10 25.48 -5.62
CA ALA A 36 -5.61 25.16 -6.94
C ALA A 36 -7.09 25.55 -7.06
N ASP A 37 -7.59 25.67 -8.29
CA ASP A 37 -9.01 25.90 -8.54
C ASP A 37 -9.88 24.90 -7.75
N PHE A 38 -11.00 25.36 -7.18
CA PHE A 38 -11.81 24.55 -6.24
C PHE A 38 -12.28 23.21 -6.83
N VAL A 39 -12.52 23.15 -8.14
CA VAL A 39 -12.95 21.94 -8.86
C VAL A 39 -11.80 20.93 -8.98
N ASP A 40 -10.62 21.38 -9.40
CA ASP A 40 -9.42 20.55 -9.52
C ASP A 40 -8.95 20.05 -8.15
N SER A 41 -9.11 20.90 -7.13
CA SER A 41 -8.81 20.55 -5.72
C SER A 41 -9.69 19.39 -5.23
N GLY A 42 -10.99 19.37 -5.59
CA GLY A 42 -11.90 18.30 -5.18
C GLY A 42 -11.57 16.95 -5.79
N GLN A 43 -11.30 16.90 -7.10
CA GLN A 43 -10.91 15.66 -7.79
C GLN A 43 -9.55 15.16 -7.31
N TYR A 44 -8.61 16.08 -7.15
CA TYR A 44 -7.28 15.80 -6.61
C TYR A 44 -7.37 15.17 -5.21
N LEU A 45 -8.16 15.76 -4.30
CA LEU A 45 -8.29 15.27 -2.93
C LEU A 45 -8.93 13.87 -2.91
N ALA A 46 -10.00 13.67 -3.68
CA ALA A 46 -10.67 12.37 -3.76
C ALA A 46 -9.75 11.26 -4.27
N GLN A 47 -8.98 11.52 -5.34
CA GLN A 47 -8.00 10.55 -5.85
C GLN A 47 -6.91 10.25 -4.81
N ARG A 48 -6.44 11.28 -4.10
CA ARG A 48 -5.42 11.11 -3.07
C ARG A 48 -5.94 10.28 -1.89
N GLU A 49 -7.15 10.57 -1.40
CA GLU A 49 -7.80 9.82 -0.33
C GLU A 49 -8.02 8.35 -0.72
N GLU A 50 -8.45 8.09 -1.96
CA GLU A 50 -8.62 6.74 -2.49
C GLU A 50 -7.29 5.96 -2.49
N LEU A 51 -6.22 6.56 -3.00
CA LEU A 51 -4.89 5.94 -3.01
C LEU A 51 -4.36 5.72 -1.59
N GLN A 52 -4.58 6.66 -0.68
CA GLN A 52 -4.21 6.51 0.73
C GLN A 52 -4.94 5.34 1.39
N GLY A 53 -6.24 5.20 1.18
CA GLY A 53 -7.01 4.07 1.71
C GLY A 53 -6.50 2.72 1.19
N GLN A 54 -6.15 2.65 -0.09
CA GLN A 54 -5.53 1.44 -0.66
C GLN A 54 -4.17 1.12 -0.02
N ILE A 55 -3.32 2.15 0.16
CA ILE A 55 -2.03 1.99 0.83
C ILE A 55 -2.21 1.47 2.26
N GLU A 56 -3.10 2.05 3.05
CA GLU A 56 -3.36 1.64 4.43
C GLU A 56 -3.80 0.17 4.54
N LEU A 57 -4.69 -0.28 3.64
CA LEU A 57 -5.15 -1.67 3.61
C LEU A 57 -4.00 -2.65 3.31
N LEU A 58 -3.15 -2.32 2.33
CA LEU A 58 -2.01 -3.15 1.96
C LEU A 58 -0.90 -3.14 3.01
N GLU A 59 -0.70 -2.02 3.70
CA GLU A 59 0.23 -1.92 4.83
C GLU A 59 -0.20 -2.81 6.00
N ALA A 60 -1.51 -2.82 6.32
CA ALA A 60 -2.06 -3.70 7.34
C ALA A 60 -1.93 -5.19 6.95
N GLU A 61 -2.13 -5.55 5.68
CA GLU A 61 -1.89 -6.91 5.19
C GLU A 61 -0.40 -7.29 5.29
N ARG A 62 0.50 -6.39 4.87
CA ARG A 62 1.96 -6.57 4.96
C ARG A 62 2.39 -6.81 6.41
N GLU A 63 1.88 -6.02 7.35
CA GLU A 63 2.21 -6.16 8.78
C GLU A 63 1.74 -7.50 9.34
N ARG A 64 0.51 -7.94 9.03
CA ARG A 64 0.01 -9.26 9.42
C ARG A 64 0.85 -10.40 8.85
N LEU A 65 1.29 -10.28 7.59
CA LEU A 65 2.15 -11.28 6.96
C LEU A 65 3.53 -11.34 7.61
N ARG A 66 4.17 -10.20 7.87
CA ARG A 66 5.44 -10.14 8.61
C ARG A 66 5.32 -10.75 10.00
N ALA A 67 4.23 -10.46 10.72
CA ALA A 67 3.95 -11.07 12.02
C ALA A 67 3.85 -12.59 11.93
N SER A 68 3.16 -13.10 10.89
CA SER A 68 2.99 -14.54 10.68
C SER A 68 4.29 -15.26 10.30
N LEU A 69 5.25 -14.54 9.70
CA LEU A 69 6.58 -15.03 9.33
C LEU A 69 7.60 -14.91 10.48
N GLY A 70 7.27 -14.16 11.54
CA GLY A 70 8.16 -13.89 12.67
C GLY A 70 9.17 -12.75 12.43
N ASP A 71 8.90 -11.86 11.46
CA ASP A 71 9.79 -10.76 11.06
C ASP A 71 9.52 -9.44 11.85
N ILE A 72 9.06 -9.53 13.11
CA ILE A 72 8.71 -8.37 13.97
C ILE A 72 9.36 -8.49 15.35
#